data_AF-A0A2D9SND3-F1
#
_entry.id   AF-A0A2D9SND3-F1
#
_cell.length_a   1.000
_cell.length_b   1.000
_cell.length_c   1.000
_cell.angle_alpha   90.00
_cell.angle_beta   90.00
_cell.angle_gamma   90.00
#
_symmetry.space_group_name_H-M   'P 1'
#
loop_
_entity.id
_entity.type
_entity.pdbx_description
1 polymer ?
#
loop_
_entity_poly.entity_id
_entity_poly.type
_entity_poly.pdbx_seq_one_letter_code
_entity_poly.pdbx_strand_id
1 'polypeptide(L)' 'MAKMPYAHFLGMKAQIESGQLLTYLPTQEKLTGNPNLPALHGGVIGSFLELTALSEGLFRTGE' A
#
# COMPACT_ATOMS: atom_id res chain seq x y z
N MET A 1 1.34 -0.95 -10.50
CA MET A 1 0.46 -1.85 -9.72
C MET A 1 0.34 -3.25 -10.32
N ALA A 2 0.02 -3.42 -11.62
CA ALA A 2 -0.19 -4.75 -12.22
C ALA A 2 0.98 -5.76 -12.09
N LYS A 3 2.19 -5.30 -11.76
CA LYS A 3 3.38 -6.15 -11.53
C LYS A 3 3.56 -6.61 -10.08
N MET A 4 2.74 -6.14 -9.12
CA MET A 4 2.82 -6.51 -7.70
C MET A 4 1.47 -7.11 -7.25
N PRO A 5 1.29 -8.44 -7.33
CA PRO A 5 0.02 -9.09 -7.03
C PRO A 5 -0.52 -8.77 -5.64
N TYR A 6 0.37 -8.65 -4.65
CA TYR A 6 -0.05 -8.32 -3.28
C TYR A 6 -0.53 -6.87 -3.12
N ALA A 7 0.08 -5.91 -3.82
CA ALA A 7 -0.42 -4.53 -3.86
C ALA A 7 -1.84 -4.46 -4.45
N HIS A 8 -2.12 -5.29 -5.47
CA HIS A 8 -3.47 -5.42 -6.02
C HIS A 8 -4.45 -6.06 -5.03
N PHE A 9 -4.05 -7.14 -4.35
CA PHE A 9 -4.86 -7.76 -3.30
C PHE A 9 -5.25 -6.78 -2.18
N LEU A 10 -4.29 -5.95 -1.75
CA LEU A 10 -4.52 -4.90 -0.75
C LEU A 10 -5.37 -3.73 -1.29
N GLY A 11 -5.58 -3.62 -2.61
CA GLY A 11 -6.24 -2.46 -3.22
C GLY A 11 -5.41 -1.18 -3.12
N MET A 12 -4.09 -1.31 -2.97
CA MET A 12 -3.16 -0.19 -2.85
C MET A 12 -3.25 0.72 -4.08
N LYS A 13 -3.26 2.03 -3.86
CA LYS A 13 -3.21 3.05 -4.90
C LYS A 13 -1.91 3.84 -4.80
N ALA A 14 -1.46 4.38 -5.93
CA ALA A 14 -0.30 5.26 -6.00
C ALA A 14 -0.61 6.45 -6.91
N GLN A 15 -0.20 7.64 -6.50
CA GLN A 15 -0.40 8.89 -7.24
C GLN A 15 0.87 9.73 -7.13
N ILE A 16 1.20 10.47 -8.18
CA ILE A 16 2.27 11.47 -8.13
C ILE A 16 1.62 12.82 -7.85
N GLU A 17 2.02 13.46 -6.77
CA GLU A 17 1.56 14.80 -6.38
C GLU A 17 2.79 15.68 -6.13
N SER A 18 2.87 16.81 -6.83
CA SER A 18 3.98 17.77 -6.67
C SER A 18 5.38 17.15 -6.79
N GLY A 19 5.54 16.14 -7.65
CA GLY A 19 6.81 15.43 -7.84
C GLY A 19 7.13 14.38 -6.77
N GLN A 20 6.19 14.06 -5.88
CA GLN A 20 6.35 13.03 -4.86
C GLN A 20 5.39 11.87 -5.12
N LEU A 21 5.85 10.65 -4.88
CA LEU A 21 4.98 9.48 -4.91
C LEU A 21 4.23 9.37 -3.58
N LEU A 22 2.90 9.38 -3.67
CA LEU A 22 2.01 9.09 -2.55
C LEU A 22 1.33 7.75 -2.76
N THR A 23 1.29 6.93 -1.70
CA THR A 23 0.61 5.64 -1.70
C THR A 23 -0.54 5.64 -0.70
N TYR A 24 -1.62 4.95 -1.05
CA TYR A 24 -2.85 4.92 -0.26
C TYR A 24 -3.33 3.49 -0.09
N LEU A 25 -3.78 3.18 1.12
CA LEU A 25 -4.44 1.92 1.44
C LEU A 25 -5.92 2.20 1.76
N PRO A 26 -6.86 1.89 0.85
CA PRO A 26 -8.28 2.06 1.13
C PRO A 26 -8.75 1.12 2.25
N THR A 27 -9.55 1.65 3.18
CA THR A 27 -10.20 0.84 4.21
C THR A 27 -11.07 -0.25 3.58
N GLN A 28 -10.86 -1.49 3.99
CA GLN A 28 -11.55 -2.67 3.48
C GLN A 28 -11.73 -3.66 4.64
N GLU A 29 -12.93 -4.20 4.83
CA GLU A 29 -13.24 -5.11 5.95
C GLU A 29 -12.33 -6.35 5.98
N LYS A 30 -11.96 -6.87 4.80
CA LYS A 30 -11.03 -8.01 4.67
C LYS A 30 -9.61 -7.76 5.21
N LEU A 31 -9.26 -6.49 5.46
CA LEU A 31 -7.95 -6.11 6.01
C LEU A 31 -7.99 -5.90 7.53
N THR A 32 -9.18 -5.97 8.13
CA THR A 32 -9.40 -5.82 9.56
C THR A 32 -8.99 -7.09 10.29
N GLY A 33 -8.01 -6.98 11.19
CA GLY A 33 -7.52 -8.10 11.99
C GLY A 33 -8.36 -8.37 13.24
N ASN A 34 -9.04 -7.35 13.78
CA ASN A 34 -9.98 -7.47 14.89
C ASN A 34 -11.29 -6.75 14.54
N PRO A 35 -12.41 -7.46 14.31
CA PRO A 35 -13.68 -6.80 13.99
C PRO A 35 -14.27 -5.98 15.14
N ASN A 36 -14.00 -6.37 16.40
CA ASN A 36 -14.54 -5.70 17.59
C ASN A 36 -13.76 -4.41 17.94
N LEU A 37 -12.47 -4.38 17.61
CA LEU A 37 -11.63 -3.19 17.65
C LEU A 37 -11.14 -2.96 16.22
N PRO A 38 -11.81 -2.15 15.38
CA PRO A 38 -11.67 -2.10 13.91
C PRO A 38 -10.25 -1.70 13.46
N ALA A 39 -9.32 -2.60 13.72
CA ALA A 39 -7.89 -2.42 13.65
C ALA A 39 -7.40 -3.22 12.46
N LEU A 40 -6.57 -2.57 11.64
CA LEU A 40 -5.93 -3.23 10.53
C LEU A 40 -5.02 -4.35 11.04
N HIS A 41 -4.99 -5.45 10.31
CA HIS A 41 -4.08 -6.54 10.58
C HIS A 41 -2.62 -6.03 10.50
N GLY A 42 -1.79 -6.33 11.50
CA GLY A 42 -0.42 -5.81 11.57
C GLY A 42 0.42 -6.15 10.33
N GLY A 43 0.24 -7.35 9.78
CA GLY A 43 0.90 -7.75 8.53
C GLY A 43 0.47 -6.92 7.32
N VAL A 44 -0.78 -6.42 7.27
CA VAL A 44 -1.24 -5.53 6.19
C VAL A 44 -0.50 -4.19 6.25
N ILE A 45 -0.33 -3.64 7.45
CA ILE A 45 0.41 -2.39 7.64
C ILE A 45 1.88 -2.59 7.23
N GLY A 46 2.53 -3.64 7.71
CA GLY A 46 3.93 -3.93 7.40
C GLY A 46 4.17 -4.07 5.89
N SER A 47 3.35 -4.87 5.22
CA SER A 47 3.49 -5.06 3.78
C SER A 47 3.11 -3.82 2.97
N PHE A 48 2.16 -3.00 3.42
CA PHE A 48 1.86 -1.73 2.76
C PHE A 48 3.05 -0.77 2.80
N LEU A 49 3.76 -0.70 3.93
CA LEU A 49 4.98 0.09 4.06
C LEU A 49 6.11 -0.44 3.17
N GLU A 50 6.30 -1.76 3.12
CA GLU A 50 7.28 -2.39 2.24
C GLU A 50 7.01 -2.09 0.76
N LEU A 51 5.76 -2.28 0.31
CA LEU A 51 5.34 -1.98 -1.05
C LEU A 51 5.48 -0.50 -1.39
N THR A 52 5.26 0.39 -0.40
CA THR A 52 5.48 1.83 -0.56
C THR A 52 6.96 2.14 -0.80
N ALA A 53 7.86 1.56 -0.01
CA ALA A 53 9.30 1.75 -0.17
C ALA A 53 9.81 1.21 -1.53
N LEU A 54 9.32 0.03 -1.94
CA LEU A 54 9.65 -0.53 -3.26
C LEU A 54 9.15 0.35 -4.40
N SER A 55 7.93 0.89 -4.27
CA SER A 55 7.36 1.79 -5.28
C SER A 55 8.15 3.10 -5.38
N GLU A 56 8.57 3.66 -4.25
CA GLU A 56 9.41 4.85 -4.19
C GLU A 56 10.79 4.61 -4.81
N GLY A 57 11.43 3.48 -4.51
CA GLY A 57 12.70 3.10 -5.12
C GLY A 57 12.60 2.96 -6.65
N LEU A 58 11.51 2.36 -7.14
CA LEU A 58 11.24 2.28 -8.57
C LEU A 58 10.95 3.65 -9.21
N PHE A 59 10.24 4.51 -8.49
CA PHE A 59 9.95 5.87 -8.94
C PHE A 59 11.25 6.68 -9.13
N ARG A 60 12.15 6.66 -8.13
CA ARG A 60 13.42 7.40 -8.16
C ARG A 60 14.47 6.84 -9.12
N THR A 61 14.42 5.55 -9.46
CA THR A 61 15.39 4.92 -10.38
C THR A 61 14.94 4.97 -11.84
N GLY A 62 13.66 5.29 -12.07
CA GLY A 62 13.11 5.50 -13.41
C GLY A 62 13.10 6.94 -13.89
N GLU A 63 13.50 7.90 -13.04
CA GLU A 63 13.86 9.29 -13.38
C GLU A 63 15.35 9.40 -13.70
#